data_AF-A0A242NXT4-F1
#
_entry.id   AF-A0A242NXT4-F1
#
_cell.length_a   1.000
_cell.length_b   1.000
_cell.length_c   1.000
_cell.angle_alpha   90.00
_cell.angle_beta   90.00
_cell.angle_gamma   90.00
#
_symmetry.space_group_name_H-M   'P 1'
#
loop_
_entity.id
_entity.type
_entity.pdbx_description
1 polymer ?
#
loop_
_entity_poly.entity_id
_entity_poly.type
_entity_poly.pdbx_seq_one_letter_code
_entity_poly.pdbx_strand_id
1 'polypeptide(L)'
;MNNKVKQSKFKILLVISIIMAIGSYFLYFHHLFKQDRDFGFVDTENITMDYTIYPSTIPENQLLRIKEAKELYSRAFDDQVFYTVQAPDELVKFIKHAWQWDKNAMPYYYDLLHWHDLYDENVREDGYISFTEFMKKYRDQLVDDTGKPLVEPVVFKNRDMKSYLWNKFADLKYPKFAYEKGWKFSPCKGNNNGEYLPCTDEQLKESIKYFTYALEGGYHCYEDLTARMLFQQGDHYKNKNFKKINKLTEYRKSLTPEDLKLAIDYTEIMAEHSSIIGILRVTEAYLYGLGREQDLVKAYAWTLLSDYAKQTIIE
;
A
#
# COMPACT_ATOMS: atom_id res chain seq x y z
N MET A 1 -57.83 18.37 -2.51
CA MET A 1 -56.93 17.77 -3.53
C MET A 1 -55.58 18.50 -3.67
N ASN A 2 -55.01 19.09 -2.59
CA ASN A 2 -53.90 20.08 -2.72
C ASN A 2 -52.58 19.73 -1.98
N ASN A 3 -52.54 18.71 -1.11
CA ASN A 3 -51.32 18.38 -0.35
C ASN A 3 -50.38 17.39 -1.06
N LYS A 4 -50.91 16.41 -1.82
CA LYS A 4 -50.07 15.44 -2.56
C LYS A 4 -49.29 16.09 -3.71
N VAL A 5 -49.87 17.09 -4.38
CA VAL A 5 -49.21 17.84 -5.47
C VAL A 5 -48.10 18.75 -4.93
N LYS A 6 -48.29 19.39 -3.76
CA LYS A 6 -47.26 20.18 -3.08
C LYS A 6 -46.07 19.33 -2.61
N GLN A 7 -46.33 18.15 -2.04
CA GLN A 7 -45.28 17.22 -1.62
C GLN A 7 -44.46 16.66 -2.79
N SER A 8 -45.11 16.38 -3.92
CA SER A 8 -44.44 15.92 -5.15
C SER A 8 -43.52 17.00 -5.73
N LYS A 9 -44.00 18.25 -5.83
CA LYS A 9 -43.20 19.38 -6.32
C LYS A 9 -42.00 19.69 -5.41
N PHE A 10 -42.14 19.55 -4.09
CA PHE A 10 -41.05 19.74 -3.14
C PHE A 10 -39.94 18.68 -3.29
N LYS A 11 -40.31 17.41 -3.49
CA LYS A 11 -39.34 16.33 -3.73
C LYS A 11 -38.56 16.53 -5.04
N ILE A 12 -39.24 16.98 -6.10
CA ILE A 12 -38.59 17.28 -7.39
C ILE A 12 -37.61 18.46 -7.24
N LEU A 13 -38.00 19.52 -6.53
CA LEU A 13 -37.12 20.66 -6.27
C LEU A 13 -35.88 20.26 -5.45
N LEU A 14 -36.04 19.36 -4.48
CA LEU A 14 -34.94 18.89 -3.64
C LEU A 14 -33.95 18.03 -4.45
N VAL A 15 -34.45 17.18 -5.35
CA VAL A 15 -33.60 16.42 -6.29
C VAL A 15 -32.85 17.34 -7.26
N ILE A 16 -33.53 18.35 -7.81
CA ILE A 16 -32.88 19.34 -8.71
C ILE A 16 -31.80 20.12 -7.95
N SER A 17 -32.06 20.51 -6.69
CA SER A 17 -31.07 21.22 -5.87
C SER A 17 -29.85 20.36 -5.55
N ILE A 18 -30.01 19.06 -5.32
CA ILE A 18 -28.89 18.13 -5.10
C ILE A 18 -28.09 17.95 -6.40
N ILE A 19 -28.76 17.79 -7.54
CA ILE A 19 -28.08 17.67 -8.85
C ILE A 19 -27.31 18.95 -9.18
N MET A 20 -27.88 20.13 -8.90
CA MET A 20 -27.20 21.41 -9.08
C MET A 20 -25.98 21.51 -8.16
N ALA A 21 -26.08 21.13 -6.88
CA ALA A 21 -24.94 21.16 -5.96
C ALA A 21 -23.81 20.20 -6.38
N ILE A 22 -24.15 18.99 -6.83
CA ILE A 22 -23.17 18.02 -7.36
C ILE A 22 -22.56 18.54 -8.67
N GLY A 23 -23.36 19.14 -9.56
CA GLY A 23 -22.89 19.74 -10.81
C GLY A 23 -21.97 20.93 -10.57
N SER A 24 -22.29 21.79 -9.60
CA SER A 24 -21.43 22.91 -9.16
C SER A 24 -20.13 22.41 -8.53
N TYR A 25 -20.18 21.34 -7.75
CA TYR A 25 -18.98 20.69 -7.18
C TYR A 25 -18.09 20.11 -8.27
N PHE A 26 -18.65 19.42 -9.27
CA PHE A 26 -17.90 18.90 -10.41
C PHE A 26 -17.35 20.00 -11.31
N LEU A 27 -18.08 21.10 -11.53
CA LEU A 27 -17.61 22.25 -12.28
C LEU A 27 -16.50 23.02 -11.54
N TYR A 28 -16.60 23.15 -10.21
CA TYR A 28 -15.55 23.74 -9.38
C TYR A 28 -14.27 22.90 -9.42
N PHE A 29 -14.38 21.57 -9.25
CA PHE A 29 -13.25 20.66 -9.40
C PHE A 29 -12.67 20.68 -10.81
N HIS A 30 -13.52 20.69 -11.85
CA HIS A 30 -13.04 20.74 -13.23
C HIS A 30 -12.35 22.08 -13.55
N HIS A 31 -12.80 23.18 -12.96
CA HIS A 31 -12.18 24.49 -13.10
C HIS A 31 -10.85 24.58 -12.34
N LEU A 32 -10.76 24.03 -11.13
CA LEU A 32 -9.50 23.85 -10.37
C LEU A 32 -8.46 23.07 -11.20
N PHE A 33 -8.86 21.97 -11.84
CA PHE A 33 -7.97 21.20 -12.71
C PHE A 33 -7.56 21.92 -14.01
N LYS A 34 -8.22 23.03 -14.38
CA LYS A 34 -7.94 23.76 -15.62
C LYS A 34 -7.16 25.06 -15.39
N GLN A 35 -7.10 25.56 -14.15
CA GLN A 35 -6.55 26.89 -13.86
C GLN A 35 -5.05 26.92 -13.50
N ASP A 36 -4.40 25.78 -13.22
CA ASP A 36 -2.95 25.71 -12.95
C ASP A 36 -2.08 25.59 -14.22
N ARG A 37 -2.43 26.34 -15.27
CA ARG A 37 -1.52 26.61 -16.39
C ARG A 37 -1.21 28.09 -16.45
N ASP A 38 -0.55 28.60 -15.43
CA ASP A 38 0.39 29.72 -15.57
C ASP A 38 1.05 29.99 -14.22
N PHE A 39 2.17 29.31 -13.98
CA PHE A 39 3.18 29.82 -13.07
C PHE A 39 4.50 29.90 -13.84
N GLY A 40 4.85 31.13 -14.22
CA GLY A 40 6.15 31.42 -14.80
C GLY A 40 7.24 31.21 -13.76
N PHE A 41 8.13 30.25 -14.03
CA PHE A 41 9.55 30.32 -13.70
C PHE A 41 10.34 29.45 -14.69
N VAL A 42 11.22 30.14 -15.44
CA VAL A 42 12.30 29.65 -16.31
C VAL A 42 11.87 28.96 -17.61
N ASP A 43 12.43 29.43 -18.72
CA ASP A 43 12.32 28.87 -20.07
C ASP A 43 12.23 27.35 -20.05
N THR A 44 11.08 26.82 -20.46
CA THR A 44 10.95 25.42 -20.84
C THR A 44 11.69 25.21 -22.17
N GLU A 45 13.02 25.19 -22.11
CA GLU A 45 13.73 24.23 -22.95
C GLU A 45 13.12 22.85 -22.65
N ASN A 46 12.91 22.03 -23.67
CA ASN A 46 12.41 20.66 -23.53
C ASN A 46 13.29 19.88 -22.54
N ILE A 47 12.98 19.94 -21.24
CA ILE A 47 13.57 19.09 -20.24
C ILE A 47 13.00 17.71 -20.54
N THR A 48 13.78 16.92 -21.30
CA THR A 48 13.53 15.50 -21.44
C THR A 48 13.59 14.92 -20.04
N MET A 49 12.43 14.64 -19.44
CA MET A 49 12.37 14.12 -18.08
C MET A 49 13.15 12.80 -18.01
N ASP A 50 14.11 12.74 -17.09
CA ASP A 50 14.86 11.53 -16.82
C ASP A 50 13.99 10.55 -16.03
N TYR A 51 13.54 9.47 -16.70
CA TYR A 51 12.79 8.37 -16.08
C TYR A 51 13.70 7.20 -15.66
N THR A 52 15.01 7.46 -15.57
CA THR A 52 15.98 6.50 -15.04
C THR A 52 15.75 6.32 -13.56
N ILE A 53 15.70 5.04 -13.15
CA ILE A 53 15.65 4.65 -11.75
C ILE A 53 17.06 4.20 -11.40
N TYR A 54 17.66 4.83 -10.40
CA TYR A 54 19.03 4.56 -10.00
C TYR A 54 19.04 3.61 -8.79
N PRO A 55 20.08 2.76 -8.65
CA PRO A 55 20.28 2.02 -7.41
C PRO A 55 20.57 2.98 -6.26
N SER A 56 20.27 2.54 -5.04
CA SER A 56 20.57 3.35 -3.86
C SER A 56 22.06 3.63 -3.72
N THR A 57 22.40 4.87 -3.39
CA THR A 57 23.76 5.24 -3.02
C THR A 57 24.04 5.01 -1.53
N ILE A 58 23.00 4.65 -0.76
CA ILE A 58 23.11 4.28 0.66
C ILE A 58 23.47 2.79 0.76
N PRO A 59 24.49 2.40 1.55
CA PRO A 59 24.79 1.01 1.85
C PRO A 59 23.58 0.25 2.43
N GLU A 60 23.41 -1.03 2.06
CA GLU A 60 22.23 -1.83 2.46
C GLU A 60 21.99 -1.86 3.99
N ASN A 61 23.05 -1.88 4.80
CA ASN A 61 22.96 -1.87 6.27
C ASN A 61 22.56 -0.51 6.87
N GLN A 62 22.50 0.54 6.06
CA GLN A 62 22.12 1.90 6.44
C GLN A 62 20.77 2.31 5.85
N LEU A 63 20.17 1.49 4.98
CA LEU A 63 18.82 1.72 4.49
C LEU A 63 17.82 1.71 5.65
N LEU A 64 16.80 2.55 5.56
CA LEU A 64 15.71 2.53 6.53
C LEU A 64 15.00 1.18 6.45
N ARG A 65 14.63 0.60 7.58
CA ARG A 65 13.64 -0.49 7.57
C ARG A 65 12.28 0.06 7.13
N ILE A 66 11.43 -0.78 6.55
CA ILE A 66 10.11 -0.37 6.03
C ILE A 66 9.28 0.38 7.09
N LYS A 67 9.25 -0.13 8.33
CA LYS A 67 8.55 0.51 9.45
C LYS A 67 9.17 1.87 9.82
N GLU A 68 10.50 1.95 9.87
CA GLU A 68 11.23 3.19 10.17
C GLU A 68 10.98 4.26 9.11
N ALA A 69 10.95 3.89 7.82
CA ALA A 69 10.64 4.81 6.73
C ALA A 69 9.21 5.37 6.84
N LYS A 70 8.23 4.51 7.15
CA LYS A 70 6.84 4.92 7.37
C LYS A 70 6.71 5.90 8.54
N GLU A 71 7.30 5.54 9.69
CA GLU A 71 7.22 6.35 10.92
C GLU A 71 7.97 7.67 10.79
N LEU A 72 9.09 7.69 10.07
CA LEU A 72 9.82 8.92 9.79
C LEU A 72 8.99 9.85 8.90
N TYR A 73 8.37 9.33 7.83
CA TYR A 73 7.47 10.10 6.97
C TYR A 73 6.27 10.66 7.76
N SER A 74 5.56 9.82 8.53
CA SER A 74 4.35 10.24 9.24
C SER A 74 4.59 11.27 10.36
N ARG A 75 5.81 11.31 10.91
CA ARG A 75 6.20 12.33 11.89
C ARG A 75 6.69 13.61 11.22
N ALA A 76 7.28 13.49 10.04
CA ALA A 76 7.81 14.61 9.28
C ALA A 76 6.72 15.43 8.55
N PHE A 77 5.67 14.78 8.07
CA PHE A 77 4.65 15.37 7.21
C PHE A 77 3.25 14.84 7.55
N ASP A 78 2.28 15.73 7.70
CA ASP A 78 0.87 15.37 7.83
C ASP A 78 0.23 15.33 6.44
N ASP A 79 -0.17 14.15 6.00
CA ASP A 79 -0.84 13.91 4.71
C ASP A 79 -2.34 13.63 4.83
N GLN A 80 -2.94 13.91 5.99
CA GLN A 80 -4.35 13.59 6.27
C GLN A 80 -5.22 14.81 6.44
N VAL A 81 -4.76 15.78 7.25
CA VAL A 81 -5.61 16.91 7.68
C VAL A 81 -5.14 18.20 7.05
N PHE A 82 -3.87 18.55 7.28
CA PHE A 82 -3.33 19.87 6.94
C PHE A 82 -2.37 19.86 5.75
N TYR A 83 -1.92 18.68 5.30
CA TYR A 83 -1.02 18.54 4.14
C TYR A 83 0.28 19.36 4.29
N THR A 84 0.86 19.34 5.50
CA THR A 84 1.90 20.29 5.94
C THR A 84 3.09 19.60 6.60
N VAL A 85 4.23 20.29 6.65
CA VAL A 85 5.44 19.82 7.33
C VAL A 85 5.30 20.00 8.83
N GLN A 86 5.44 18.90 9.57
CA GLN A 86 5.30 18.83 11.02
C GLN A 86 6.66 18.94 11.73
N ALA A 87 7.67 18.23 11.22
CA ALA A 87 9.01 18.20 11.79
C ALA A 87 10.07 18.37 10.68
N PRO A 88 10.54 19.61 10.43
CA PRO A 88 11.47 19.91 9.33
C PRO A 88 12.74 19.07 9.37
N ASP A 89 13.37 18.87 10.53
CA ASP A 89 14.61 18.10 10.65
C ASP A 89 14.39 16.61 10.29
N GLU A 90 13.23 16.06 10.66
CA GLU A 90 12.85 14.71 10.27
C GLU A 90 12.55 14.62 8.77
N LEU A 91 11.94 15.66 8.20
CA LEU A 91 11.69 15.73 6.76
C LEU A 91 12.99 15.84 5.95
N VAL A 92 13.98 16.59 6.44
CA VAL A 92 15.34 16.62 5.85
C VAL A 92 15.93 15.21 5.85
N LYS A 93 15.92 14.52 6.99
CA LYS A 93 16.42 13.14 7.09
C LYS A 93 15.70 12.22 6.11
N PHE A 94 14.38 12.29 6.06
CA PHE A 94 13.57 11.49 5.16
C PHE A 94 13.90 11.73 3.69
N ILE A 95 13.97 13.00 3.26
CA ILE A 95 14.25 13.37 1.88
C ILE A 95 15.67 12.95 1.47
N LYS A 96 16.65 13.03 2.37
CA LYS A 96 18.00 12.50 2.10
C LYS A 96 17.97 11.03 1.70
N HIS A 97 17.27 10.18 2.47
CA HIS A 97 17.08 8.76 2.12
C HIS A 97 16.40 8.60 0.76
N ALA A 98 15.31 9.32 0.54
CA ALA A 98 14.54 9.27 -0.70
C ALA A 98 15.39 9.68 -1.93
N TRP A 99 16.10 10.81 -1.86
CA TRP A 99 16.91 11.35 -2.97
C TRP A 99 18.17 10.53 -3.24
N GLN A 100 18.58 9.69 -2.29
CA GLN A 100 19.61 8.67 -2.46
C GLN A 100 19.03 7.30 -2.83
N TRP A 101 17.78 7.27 -3.33
CA TRP A 101 17.11 6.09 -3.87
C TRP A 101 16.91 4.94 -2.87
N ASP A 102 16.79 5.24 -1.57
CA ASP A 102 16.42 4.24 -0.56
C ASP A 102 15.06 3.61 -0.93
N LYS A 103 15.07 2.29 -1.16
CA LYS A 103 13.92 1.52 -1.62
C LYS A 103 12.71 1.59 -0.69
N ASN A 104 12.95 1.85 0.60
CA ASN A 104 11.92 1.91 1.63
C ASN A 104 11.39 3.34 1.84
N ALA A 105 12.18 4.38 1.53
CA ALA A 105 11.72 5.77 1.59
C ALA A 105 10.97 6.21 0.32
N MET A 106 11.35 5.68 -0.85
CA MET A 106 10.80 6.11 -2.14
C MET A 106 9.27 6.08 -2.28
N PRO A 107 8.55 5.04 -1.81
CA PRO A 107 7.10 5.05 -1.89
C PRO A 107 6.47 6.22 -1.11
N TYR A 108 7.04 6.60 0.02
CA TYR A 108 6.51 7.68 0.87
C TYR A 108 6.90 9.05 0.33
N TYR A 109 8.04 9.15 -0.37
CA TYR A 109 8.42 10.40 -1.02
C TYR A 109 7.50 10.68 -2.21
N TYR A 110 7.06 9.61 -2.90
CA TYR A 110 5.98 9.72 -3.85
C TYR A 110 4.69 10.24 -3.20
N ASP A 111 4.31 9.69 -2.03
CA ASP A 111 3.13 10.15 -1.28
C ASP A 111 3.26 11.63 -0.89
N LEU A 112 4.42 12.06 -0.39
CA LEU A 112 4.74 13.47 -0.11
C LEU A 112 4.49 14.37 -1.33
N LEU A 113 5.04 14.00 -2.49
CA LEU A 113 4.87 14.74 -3.76
C LEU A 113 3.42 14.77 -4.23
N HIS A 114 2.63 13.76 -3.88
CA HIS A 114 1.22 13.72 -4.21
C HIS A 114 0.39 14.65 -3.33
N TRP A 115 0.67 14.65 -2.04
CA TRP A 115 -0.17 15.29 -1.03
C TRP A 115 0.18 16.74 -0.74
N HIS A 116 1.42 17.18 -0.95
CA HIS A 116 1.80 18.55 -0.65
C HIS A 116 1.07 19.61 -1.48
N ASP A 117 0.55 19.23 -2.65
CA ASP A 117 -0.23 20.11 -3.51
C ASP A 117 -1.65 20.36 -2.96
N LEU A 118 -2.06 19.64 -1.91
CA LEU A 118 -3.35 19.84 -1.23
C LEU A 118 -3.25 20.76 0.00
N TYR A 119 -2.09 21.38 0.22
CA TYR A 119 -1.91 22.35 1.30
C TYR A 119 -2.85 23.56 1.13
N ASP A 120 -3.66 23.84 2.15
CA ASP A 120 -4.55 25.01 2.19
C ASP A 120 -4.00 26.09 3.14
N GLU A 121 -3.46 27.15 2.56
CA GLU A 121 -2.91 28.31 3.28
C GLU A 121 -3.94 29.00 4.21
N ASN A 122 -5.24 28.81 3.97
CA ASN A 122 -6.31 29.47 4.73
C ASN A 122 -6.70 28.73 6.02
N VAL A 123 -6.32 27.45 6.17
CA VAL A 123 -6.59 26.62 7.36
C VAL A 123 -5.41 26.67 8.34
N ARG A 124 -4.47 27.58 8.11
CA ARG A 124 -3.24 27.76 8.87
C ARG A 124 -3.51 28.02 10.36
N GLU A 125 -3.06 27.10 11.21
CA GLU A 125 -2.67 27.44 12.57
C GLU A 125 -1.21 27.93 12.58
N ASP A 126 -0.86 28.81 13.51
CA ASP A 126 0.50 29.33 13.64
C ASP A 126 1.51 28.20 13.91
N GLY A 127 2.50 28.03 13.02
CA GLY A 127 3.60 27.08 13.19
C GLY A 127 3.78 26.06 12.04
N TYR A 128 2.77 25.89 11.18
CA TYR A 128 2.85 25.00 10.03
C TYR A 128 3.54 25.66 8.82
N ILE A 129 4.32 24.88 8.06
CA ILE A 129 5.01 25.35 6.85
C ILE A 129 4.66 24.45 5.66
N SER A 130 4.46 25.05 4.47
CA SER A 130 4.23 24.25 3.26
C SER A 130 5.50 23.49 2.85
N PHE A 131 5.33 22.43 2.05
CA PHE A 131 6.48 21.74 1.47
C PHE A 131 7.35 22.67 0.61
N THR A 132 6.72 23.60 -0.13
CA THR A 132 7.43 24.59 -0.95
C THR A 132 8.28 25.54 -0.10
N GLU A 133 7.75 26.02 1.03
CA GLU A 133 8.50 26.85 1.99
C GLU A 133 9.63 26.07 2.65
N PHE A 134 9.35 24.83 3.05
CA PHE A 134 10.36 23.91 3.56
C PHE A 134 11.51 23.76 2.55
N MET A 135 11.21 23.48 1.28
CA MET A 135 12.23 23.34 0.25
C MET A 135 13.06 24.60 0.08
N LYS A 136 12.44 25.81 0.11
CA LYS A 136 13.19 27.07 0.05
C LYS A 136 14.14 27.26 1.24
N LYS A 137 13.73 26.84 2.44
CA LYS A 137 14.48 27.07 3.69
C LYS A 137 15.55 26.01 3.97
N TYR A 138 15.29 24.76 3.62
CA TYR A 138 16.11 23.61 4.03
C TYR A 138 16.88 22.95 2.86
N ARG A 139 16.81 23.49 1.64
CA ARG A 139 17.48 22.91 0.45
C ARG A 139 18.97 22.64 0.66
N ASP A 140 19.67 23.56 1.32
CA ASP A 140 21.12 23.47 1.55
C ASP A 140 21.51 22.32 2.49
N GLN A 141 20.55 21.80 3.26
CA GLN A 141 20.76 20.65 4.15
C GLN A 141 20.59 19.30 3.42
N LEU A 142 20.03 19.30 2.21
CA LEU A 142 19.85 18.11 1.36
C LEU A 142 21.15 17.80 0.62
N VAL A 143 22.15 17.36 1.38
CA VAL A 143 23.48 16.96 0.92
C VAL A 143 23.77 15.50 1.31
N ASP A 144 24.61 14.82 0.52
CA ASP A 144 25.10 13.48 0.83
C ASP A 144 26.09 13.49 2.00
N ASP A 145 26.62 12.32 2.36
CA ASP A 145 27.57 12.17 3.47
C ASP A 145 28.94 12.82 3.20
N THR A 146 29.21 13.23 1.95
CA THR A 146 30.39 13.99 1.54
C THR A 146 30.12 15.50 1.48
N GLY A 147 28.90 15.94 1.78
CA GLY A 147 28.47 17.34 1.71
C GLY A 147 28.12 17.81 0.30
N LYS A 148 28.01 16.92 -0.69
CA LYS A 148 27.58 17.29 -2.04
C LYS A 148 26.06 17.43 -2.11
N PRO A 149 25.51 18.46 -2.78
CA PRO A 149 24.07 18.60 -2.95
C PRO A 149 23.45 17.35 -3.61
N LEU A 150 22.41 16.81 -2.96
CA LEU A 150 21.62 15.73 -3.52
C LEU A 150 20.77 16.23 -4.70
N VAL A 151 20.52 15.35 -5.65
CA VAL A 151 19.68 15.62 -6.82
C VAL A 151 18.29 15.03 -6.58
N GLU A 152 17.27 15.84 -6.84
CA GLU A 152 15.88 15.41 -6.70
C GLU A 152 15.53 14.30 -7.72
N PRO A 153 14.89 13.19 -7.29
CA PRO A 153 14.31 12.20 -8.18
C PRO A 153 13.09 12.77 -8.92
N VAL A 154 13.33 13.48 -10.03
CA VAL A 154 12.28 14.13 -10.83
C VAL A 154 11.33 13.14 -11.51
N VAL A 155 11.65 11.83 -11.47
CA VAL A 155 10.85 10.74 -12.03
C VAL A 155 9.38 10.81 -11.58
N PHE A 156 9.10 11.27 -10.36
CA PHE A 156 7.73 11.36 -9.84
C PHE A 156 6.98 12.66 -10.14
N LYS A 157 7.62 13.66 -10.80
CA LYS A 157 6.97 14.94 -11.12
C LYS A 157 5.90 14.82 -12.20
N ASN A 158 6.04 13.85 -13.11
CA ASN A 158 5.01 13.61 -14.13
C ASN A 158 3.89 12.72 -13.58
N ARG A 159 2.76 13.34 -13.25
CA ARG A 159 1.56 12.64 -12.77
C ARG A 159 1.01 11.63 -13.78
N ASP A 160 1.16 11.86 -15.09
CA ASP A 160 0.67 10.96 -16.13
C ASP A 160 1.48 9.64 -16.18
N MET A 161 2.73 9.67 -15.70
CA MET A 161 3.62 8.51 -15.68
C MET A 161 3.47 7.67 -14.40
N LYS A 162 2.60 8.09 -13.45
CA LYS A 162 2.41 7.43 -12.15
C LYS A 162 2.25 5.92 -12.27
N SER A 163 1.30 5.47 -13.09
CA SER A 163 0.97 4.04 -13.22
C SER A 163 2.15 3.24 -13.77
N TYR A 164 2.82 3.80 -14.80
CA TYR A 164 4.00 3.18 -15.40
C TYR A 164 5.14 3.05 -14.38
N LEU A 165 5.45 4.14 -13.68
CA LEU A 165 6.54 4.17 -12.71
C LEU A 165 6.27 3.24 -11.52
N TRP A 166 5.04 3.25 -10.98
CA TRP A 166 4.65 2.34 -9.92
C TRP A 166 4.88 0.87 -10.31
N ASN A 167 4.52 0.52 -11.54
CA ASN A 167 4.74 -0.82 -12.07
C ASN A 167 6.22 -1.12 -12.27
N LYS A 168 7.02 -0.15 -12.75
CA LYS A 168 8.46 -0.27 -12.97
C LYS A 168 9.22 -0.48 -11.65
N PHE A 169 8.89 0.27 -10.59
CA PHE A 169 9.49 0.08 -9.26
C PHE A 169 9.18 -1.31 -8.68
N ALA A 170 7.96 -1.81 -8.88
CA ALA A 170 7.60 -3.17 -8.49
C ALA A 170 8.38 -4.23 -9.28
N ASP A 171 8.60 -4.01 -10.58
CA ASP A 171 9.42 -4.90 -11.43
C ASP A 171 10.89 -4.89 -11.02
N LEU A 172 11.37 -3.76 -10.50
CA LEU A 172 12.68 -3.59 -9.86
C LEU A 172 12.72 -4.10 -8.41
N LYS A 173 11.68 -4.83 -7.96
CA LYS A 173 11.58 -5.44 -6.63
C LYS A 173 11.60 -4.45 -5.46
N TYR A 174 11.13 -3.22 -5.64
CA TYR A 174 10.96 -2.32 -4.51
C TYR A 174 9.81 -2.82 -3.61
N PRO A 175 10.02 -3.02 -2.29
CA PRO A 175 9.16 -3.92 -1.51
C PRO A 175 7.69 -3.47 -1.43
N LYS A 176 7.42 -2.20 -1.06
CA LYS A 176 6.05 -1.67 -0.98
C LYS A 176 5.36 -1.62 -2.36
N PHE A 177 6.09 -1.25 -3.41
CA PHE A 177 5.54 -1.23 -4.78
C PHE A 177 5.17 -2.64 -5.25
N ALA A 178 6.04 -3.63 -5.00
CA ALA A 178 5.77 -5.03 -5.30
C ALA A 178 4.57 -5.55 -4.52
N TYR A 179 4.50 -5.28 -3.21
CA TYR A 179 3.36 -5.65 -2.37
C TYR A 179 2.03 -5.12 -2.95
N GLU A 180 1.97 -3.83 -3.26
CA GLU A 180 0.76 -3.22 -3.84
C GLU A 180 0.44 -3.74 -5.25
N LYS A 181 1.45 -4.03 -6.07
CA LYS A 181 1.24 -4.61 -7.40
C LYS A 181 0.69 -6.04 -7.30
N GLY A 182 1.13 -6.82 -6.31
CA GLY A 182 0.60 -8.16 -6.03
C GLY A 182 -0.93 -8.15 -5.83
N TRP A 183 -1.42 -7.17 -5.06
CA TRP A 183 -2.86 -6.97 -4.83
C TRP A 183 -3.67 -6.64 -6.10
N LYS A 184 -3.05 -6.01 -7.12
CA LYS A 184 -3.75 -5.66 -8.38
C LYS A 184 -4.14 -6.90 -9.21
N PHE A 185 -3.36 -7.99 -9.14
CA PHE A 185 -3.61 -9.21 -9.93
C PHE A 185 -4.66 -10.13 -9.33
N SER A 186 -4.73 -10.19 -8.00
CA SER A 186 -5.71 -10.96 -7.25
C SER A 186 -6.47 -10.03 -6.30
N PRO A 187 -7.33 -9.14 -6.86
CA PRO A 187 -8.13 -8.28 -6.01
C PRO A 187 -9.22 -9.15 -5.37
N CYS A 188 -9.32 -9.12 -4.03
CA CYS A 188 -10.37 -9.80 -3.28
C CYS A 188 -11.76 -9.17 -3.54
N LYS A 189 -12.25 -9.27 -4.78
CA LYS A 189 -13.54 -8.73 -5.20
C LYS A 189 -14.61 -9.74 -4.83
N GLY A 190 -15.44 -9.34 -3.87
CA GLY A 190 -16.64 -10.08 -3.52
C GLY A 190 -17.78 -9.81 -4.52
N ASN A 191 -18.62 -10.82 -4.73
CA ASN A 191 -19.90 -10.70 -5.42
C ASN A 191 -20.91 -9.86 -4.61
N ASN A 192 -22.12 -9.69 -5.14
CA ASN A 192 -23.21 -8.95 -4.48
C ASN A 192 -23.62 -9.54 -3.12
N ASN A 193 -23.27 -10.80 -2.84
CA ASN A 193 -23.53 -11.47 -1.58
C ASN A 193 -22.35 -11.38 -0.60
N GLY A 194 -21.28 -10.65 -0.97
CA GLY A 194 -20.08 -10.48 -0.16
C GLY A 194 -19.12 -11.67 -0.16
N GLU A 195 -19.34 -12.68 -1.01
CA GLU A 195 -18.45 -13.83 -1.17
C GLU A 195 -17.36 -13.52 -2.19
N TYR A 196 -16.12 -13.87 -1.88
CA TYR A 196 -14.98 -13.63 -2.77
C TYR A 196 -15.08 -14.49 -4.03
N LEU A 197 -14.90 -13.83 -5.18
CA LEU A 197 -14.83 -14.50 -6.46
C LEU A 197 -13.48 -15.24 -6.58
N PRO A 198 -13.46 -16.43 -7.22
CA PRO A 198 -12.21 -17.12 -7.50
C PRO A 198 -11.38 -16.30 -8.50
N CYS A 199 -10.07 -16.27 -8.27
CA CYS A 199 -9.07 -15.76 -9.22
C CYS A 199 -8.71 -16.88 -10.22
N THR A 200 -8.24 -16.50 -11.41
CA THR A 200 -7.63 -17.47 -12.34
C THR A 200 -6.23 -17.86 -11.87
N ASP A 201 -5.72 -19.01 -12.33
CA ASP A 201 -4.35 -19.44 -11.99
C ASP A 201 -3.29 -18.43 -12.47
N GLU A 202 -3.49 -17.79 -13.63
CA GLU A 202 -2.57 -16.76 -14.14
C GLU A 202 -2.56 -15.50 -13.26
N GLN A 203 -3.73 -15.08 -12.77
CA GLN A 203 -3.84 -13.98 -11.81
C GLN A 203 -3.09 -14.30 -10.51
N LEU A 204 -3.27 -15.52 -10.00
CA LEU A 204 -2.61 -15.97 -8.78
C LEU A 204 -1.10 -16.08 -8.97
N LYS A 205 -0.63 -16.59 -10.12
CA LYS A 205 0.78 -16.67 -10.47
C LYS A 205 1.48 -15.31 -10.47
N GLU A 206 0.92 -14.31 -11.14
CA GLU A 206 1.49 -12.95 -11.11
C GLU A 206 1.38 -12.33 -9.71
N SER A 207 0.28 -12.56 -8.99
CA SER A 207 0.13 -12.08 -7.62
C SER A 207 1.21 -12.65 -6.69
N ILE A 208 1.40 -13.97 -6.68
CA ILE A 208 2.45 -14.69 -5.93
C ILE A 208 3.82 -14.11 -6.26
N LYS A 209 4.16 -13.93 -7.54
CA LYS A 209 5.44 -13.38 -7.98
C LYS A 209 5.77 -12.04 -7.32
N TYR A 210 4.84 -11.09 -7.29
CA TYR A 210 5.10 -9.79 -6.67
C TYR A 210 5.08 -9.83 -5.13
N PHE A 211 4.26 -10.69 -4.51
CA PHE A 211 4.36 -10.91 -3.07
C PHE A 211 5.71 -11.54 -2.68
N THR A 212 6.25 -12.44 -3.51
CA THR A 212 7.60 -12.98 -3.33
C THR A 212 8.64 -11.87 -3.45
N TYR A 213 8.55 -10.98 -4.45
CA TYR A 213 9.46 -9.82 -4.54
C TYR A 213 9.38 -8.90 -3.31
N ALA A 214 8.17 -8.66 -2.79
CA ALA A 214 7.98 -7.86 -1.59
C ALA A 214 8.61 -8.54 -0.37
N LEU A 215 8.41 -9.85 -0.22
CA LEU A 215 8.96 -10.66 0.86
C LEU A 215 10.50 -10.72 0.82
N GLU A 216 11.08 -10.99 -0.35
CA GLU A 216 12.54 -10.93 -0.59
C GLU A 216 13.11 -9.55 -0.23
N GLY A 217 12.33 -8.50 -0.43
CA GLY A 217 12.65 -7.13 -0.07
C GLY A 217 12.46 -6.78 1.41
N GLY A 218 12.05 -7.74 2.25
CA GLY A 218 11.85 -7.57 3.70
C GLY A 218 10.43 -7.14 4.12
N TYR A 219 9.46 -7.13 3.19
CA TYR A 219 8.07 -6.80 3.52
C TYR A 219 7.37 -8.02 4.14
N HIS A 220 6.82 -7.87 5.34
CA HIS A 220 6.10 -8.95 6.02
C HIS A 220 4.70 -9.16 5.44
N CYS A 221 4.59 -9.96 4.38
CA CYS A 221 3.32 -10.29 3.70
C CYS A 221 3.08 -11.81 3.57
N TYR A 222 3.52 -12.62 4.53
CA TYR A 222 3.33 -14.07 4.51
C TYR A 222 1.85 -14.47 4.43
N GLU A 223 0.96 -13.75 5.11
CA GLU A 223 -0.48 -14.07 5.10
C GLU A 223 -1.07 -13.93 3.70
N ASP A 224 -0.76 -12.82 3.04
CA ASP A 224 -1.19 -12.54 1.67
C ASP A 224 -0.62 -13.53 0.66
N LEU A 225 0.67 -13.82 0.79
CA LEU A 225 1.37 -14.77 -0.07
C LEU A 225 0.76 -16.17 0.07
N THR A 226 0.64 -16.67 1.30
CA THR A 226 0.13 -18.02 1.57
C THR A 226 -1.33 -18.17 1.16
N ALA A 227 -2.18 -17.15 1.35
CA ALA A 227 -3.56 -17.15 0.83
C ALA A 227 -3.59 -17.36 -0.69
N ARG A 228 -2.71 -16.65 -1.40
CA ARG A 228 -2.55 -16.69 -2.85
C ARG A 228 -1.74 -17.86 -3.35
N MET A 229 -1.13 -18.65 -2.49
CA MET A 229 -0.60 -19.96 -2.84
C MET A 229 -1.67 -21.03 -2.62
N LEU A 230 -2.40 -20.99 -1.50
CA LEU A 230 -3.28 -22.07 -1.09
C LEU A 230 -4.66 -22.04 -1.76
N PHE A 231 -5.31 -20.88 -1.87
CA PHE A 231 -6.76 -20.81 -2.16
C PHE A 231 -7.08 -20.13 -3.48
N GLN A 232 -8.09 -20.63 -4.22
CA GLN A 232 -8.47 -20.06 -5.53
C GLN A 232 -8.97 -18.61 -5.41
N GLN A 233 -9.53 -18.24 -4.27
CA GLN A 233 -10.00 -16.88 -3.98
C GLN A 233 -8.84 -15.89 -3.77
N GLY A 234 -7.62 -16.36 -3.54
CA GLY A 234 -6.48 -15.51 -3.16
C GLY A 234 -6.58 -14.95 -1.75
N ASP A 235 -7.45 -15.51 -0.91
CA ASP A 235 -7.78 -15.04 0.43
C ASP A 235 -7.95 -16.25 1.36
N HIS A 236 -7.62 -16.12 2.65
CA HIS A 236 -7.89 -17.15 3.66
C HIS A 236 -9.38 -17.30 3.95
N TYR A 237 -10.18 -16.29 3.63
CA TYR A 237 -11.61 -16.27 3.84
C TYR A 237 -12.41 -16.44 2.54
N LYS A 238 -13.65 -16.90 2.67
CA LYS A 238 -14.64 -17.01 1.59
C LYS A 238 -15.45 -15.75 1.41
N ASN A 239 -15.47 -14.85 2.41
CA ASN A 239 -16.29 -13.65 2.39
C ASN A 239 -15.61 -12.45 3.04
N LYS A 240 -16.08 -11.27 2.63
CA LYS A 240 -15.59 -9.96 3.10
C LYS A 240 -15.82 -9.69 4.58
N ASN A 241 -16.73 -10.43 5.21
CA ASN A 241 -17.04 -10.28 6.63
C ASN A 241 -16.17 -11.18 7.52
N PHE A 242 -15.23 -11.94 6.94
CA PHE A 242 -14.30 -12.82 7.64
C PHE A 242 -14.99 -13.90 8.51
N LYS A 243 -16.24 -14.24 8.20
CA LYS A 243 -17.06 -15.21 8.95
C LYS A 243 -16.93 -16.65 8.43
N LYS A 244 -16.46 -16.81 7.19
CA LYS A 244 -16.29 -18.11 6.55
C LYS A 244 -14.83 -18.24 6.13
N ILE A 245 -14.11 -19.18 6.71
CA ILE A 245 -12.72 -19.46 6.36
C ILE A 245 -12.65 -20.54 5.26
N ASN A 246 -11.68 -20.44 4.35
CA ASN A 246 -11.29 -21.55 3.48
C ASN A 246 -10.64 -22.63 4.34
N LYS A 247 -11.02 -23.90 4.16
CA LYS A 247 -10.36 -25.01 4.87
C LYS A 247 -9.14 -25.42 4.08
N LEU A 248 -8.03 -25.84 4.71
CA LEU A 248 -6.85 -26.28 3.95
C LEU A 248 -7.18 -27.46 3.02
N THR A 249 -8.13 -28.33 3.36
CA THR A 249 -8.62 -29.42 2.48
C THR A 249 -9.25 -28.93 1.17
N GLU A 250 -9.54 -27.63 1.05
CA GLU A 250 -10.10 -26.97 -0.13
C GLU A 250 -9.04 -26.17 -0.91
N TYR A 251 -7.74 -26.47 -0.70
CA TYR A 251 -6.65 -25.87 -1.46
C TYR A 251 -6.86 -26.04 -2.96
N ARG A 252 -6.31 -25.12 -3.75
CA ARG A 252 -6.55 -25.10 -5.19
C ARG A 252 -6.03 -26.37 -5.86
N LYS A 253 -6.76 -26.83 -6.88
CA LYS A 253 -6.45 -28.09 -7.57
C LYS A 253 -5.20 -28.03 -8.46
N SER A 254 -4.76 -26.82 -8.80
CA SER A 254 -3.58 -26.58 -9.64
C SER A 254 -2.26 -26.71 -8.89
N LEU A 255 -2.26 -26.90 -7.56
CA LEU A 255 -1.05 -27.03 -6.75
C LEU A 255 -0.38 -28.38 -6.91
N THR A 256 0.92 -28.36 -7.17
CA THR A 256 1.77 -29.56 -7.04
C THR A 256 2.01 -29.87 -5.56
N PRO A 257 2.40 -31.11 -5.22
CA PRO A 257 2.83 -31.45 -3.86
C PRO A 257 3.96 -30.55 -3.34
N GLU A 258 4.89 -30.17 -4.22
CA GLU A 258 6.00 -29.27 -3.91
C GLU A 258 5.53 -27.85 -3.60
N ASP A 259 4.60 -27.31 -4.40
CA ASP A 259 4.01 -25.99 -4.17
C ASP A 259 3.22 -25.95 -2.86
N LEU A 260 2.46 -27.01 -2.57
CA LEU A 260 1.73 -27.14 -1.32
C LEU A 260 2.69 -27.17 -0.13
N LYS A 261 3.79 -27.94 -0.23
CA LYS A 261 4.83 -27.97 0.81
C LYS A 261 5.43 -26.58 1.05
N LEU A 262 5.79 -25.87 -0.02
CA LEU A 262 6.35 -24.51 0.07
C LEU A 262 5.34 -23.53 0.69
N ALA A 263 4.05 -23.62 0.35
CA ALA A 263 3.01 -22.79 0.95
C ALA A 263 2.90 -23.05 2.46
N ILE A 264 3.02 -24.31 2.89
CA ILE A 264 3.04 -24.68 4.31
C ILE A 264 4.33 -24.22 5.00
N ASP A 265 5.49 -24.26 4.34
CA ASP A 265 6.76 -23.72 4.88
C ASP A 265 6.60 -22.22 5.24
N TYR A 266 6.04 -21.42 4.34
CA TYR A 266 5.76 -20.00 4.61
C TYR A 266 4.71 -19.79 5.68
N THR A 267 3.72 -20.68 5.75
CA THR A 267 2.68 -20.64 6.78
C THR A 267 3.26 -20.94 8.16
N GLU A 268 4.25 -21.84 8.25
CA GLU A 268 4.94 -22.17 9.49
C GLU A 268 5.73 -20.97 10.03
N ILE A 269 6.47 -20.25 9.17
CA ILE A 269 7.13 -18.98 9.55
C ILE A 269 6.10 -17.96 10.06
N MET A 270 4.96 -17.86 9.38
CA MET A 270 3.86 -16.99 9.82
C MET A 270 3.31 -17.40 11.20
N ALA A 271 3.20 -18.71 11.47
CA ALA A 271 2.77 -19.25 12.75
C ALA A 271 3.79 -19.00 13.87
N GLU A 272 5.08 -19.11 13.58
CA GLU A 272 6.18 -18.79 14.50
C GLU A 272 6.16 -17.31 14.91
N HIS A 273 5.72 -16.43 14.00
CA HIS A 273 5.44 -15.03 14.30
C HIS A 273 4.06 -14.80 14.95
N SER A 274 3.48 -15.83 15.57
CA SER A 274 2.23 -15.81 16.33
C SER A 274 0.97 -15.46 15.52
N SER A 275 0.98 -15.63 14.20
CA SER A 275 -0.25 -15.50 13.41
C SER A 275 -1.22 -16.63 13.72
N ILE A 276 -2.44 -16.27 14.15
CA ILE A 276 -3.52 -17.23 14.39
C ILE A 276 -3.88 -18.00 13.12
N ILE A 277 -3.91 -17.32 11.97
CA ILE A 277 -4.16 -17.98 10.68
C ILE A 277 -3.02 -18.94 10.35
N GLY A 278 -1.77 -18.57 10.63
CA GLY A 278 -0.62 -19.46 10.40
C GLY A 278 -0.72 -20.72 11.24
N ILE A 279 -0.94 -20.55 12.54
CA ILE A 279 -1.10 -21.66 13.49
C ILE A 279 -2.24 -22.60 13.06
N LEU A 280 -3.39 -22.04 12.67
CA LEU A 280 -4.52 -22.83 12.17
C LEU A 280 -4.14 -23.67 10.96
N ARG A 281 -3.45 -23.06 9.99
CA ARG A 281 -3.08 -23.74 8.74
C ARG A 281 -2.03 -24.83 8.95
N VAL A 282 -1.02 -24.59 9.79
CA VAL A 282 -0.03 -25.62 10.17
C VAL A 282 -0.70 -26.76 10.92
N THR A 283 -1.66 -26.44 11.80
CA THR A 283 -2.49 -27.46 12.47
C THR A 283 -3.24 -28.31 11.45
N GLU A 284 -3.96 -27.70 10.50
CA GLU A 284 -4.67 -28.43 9.45
C GLU A 284 -3.72 -29.27 8.59
N ALA A 285 -2.53 -28.76 8.29
CA ALA A 285 -1.50 -29.47 7.51
C ALA A 285 -1.08 -30.78 8.19
N TYR A 286 -0.75 -30.74 9.48
CA TYR A 286 -0.39 -31.94 10.25
C TYR A 286 -1.60 -32.83 10.54
N LEU A 287 -2.79 -32.26 10.76
CA LEU A 287 -4.01 -33.04 11.04
C LEU A 287 -4.41 -33.91 9.84
N TYR A 288 -4.29 -33.37 8.63
CA TYR A 288 -4.74 -34.02 7.39
C TYR A 288 -3.61 -34.59 6.53
N GLY A 289 -2.34 -34.37 6.88
CA GLY A 289 -1.19 -34.78 6.07
C GLY A 289 -1.10 -34.02 4.73
N LEU A 290 -1.32 -32.70 4.76
CA LEU A 290 -1.32 -31.83 3.57
C LEU A 290 -0.05 -31.00 3.52
N GLY A 291 0.83 -31.25 2.53
CA GLY A 291 2.14 -30.61 2.44
C GLY A 291 3.14 -31.03 3.52
N ARG A 292 2.74 -31.96 4.39
CA ARG A 292 3.46 -32.55 5.52
C ARG A 292 2.97 -33.97 5.74
N GLU A 293 3.75 -34.77 6.47
CA GLU A 293 3.26 -36.05 7.00
C GLU A 293 2.19 -35.79 8.08
N GLN A 294 1.18 -36.67 8.15
CA GLN A 294 0.16 -36.58 9.19
C GLN A 294 0.77 -36.84 10.56
N ASP A 295 0.57 -35.90 11.49
CA ASP A 295 1.08 -35.98 12.85
C ASP A 295 0.10 -35.31 13.82
N LEU A 296 -0.71 -36.14 14.49
CA LEU A 296 -1.73 -35.67 15.42
C LEU A 296 -1.14 -34.99 16.66
N VAL A 297 0.07 -35.36 17.06
CA VAL A 297 0.74 -34.77 18.23
C VAL A 297 1.20 -33.36 17.89
N LYS A 298 1.83 -33.17 16.71
CA LYS A 298 2.19 -31.82 16.23
C LYS A 298 0.98 -30.95 15.97
N ALA A 299 -0.07 -31.51 15.35
CA ALA A 299 -1.32 -30.77 15.16
C ALA A 299 -1.88 -30.26 16.50
N TYR A 300 -1.93 -31.14 17.52
CA TYR A 300 -2.36 -30.75 18.86
C TYR A 300 -1.44 -29.69 19.49
N ALA A 301 -0.12 -29.85 19.38
CA ALA A 301 0.83 -28.87 19.91
C ALA A 301 0.63 -27.46 19.30
N TRP A 302 0.42 -27.37 17.99
CA TRP A 302 0.12 -26.09 17.33
C TRP A 302 -1.23 -25.51 17.80
N THR A 303 -2.26 -26.32 18.05
CA THR A 303 -3.51 -25.79 18.61
C THR A 303 -3.32 -25.13 19.97
N LEU A 304 -2.45 -25.66 20.83
CA LEU A 304 -2.15 -25.06 22.13
C LEU A 304 -1.45 -23.69 21.99
N LEU A 305 -0.60 -23.52 20.98
CA LEU A 305 0.00 -22.23 20.66
C LEU A 305 -1.05 -21.20 20.18
N SER A 306 -2.14 -21.66 19.57
CA SER A 306 -3.25 -20.77 19.19
C SER A 306 -3.91 -20.12 20.42
N ASP A 307 -4.09 -20.88 21.49
CA ASP A 307 -4.68 -20.37 22.73
C ASP A 307 -3.75 -19.38 23.43
N TYR A 308 -2.44 -19.62 23.39
CA TYR A 308 -1.45 -18.66 23.86
C TYR A 308 -1.46 -17.36 23.03
N ALA A 309 -1.43 -17.45 21.71
CA ALA A 309 -1.45 -16.28 20.82
C ALA A 309 -2.72 -15.42 21.00
N LYS A 310 -3.87 -16.04 21.28
CA LYS A 310 -5.11 -15.31 21.60
C LYS A 310 -5.01 -14.53 22.91
N GLN A 311 -4.37 -15.07 23.93
CA GLN A 311 -4.20 -14.39 25.22
C GLN A 311 -3.40 -13.10 25.05
N THR A 312 -2.31 -13.14 24.28
CA THR A 312 -1.46 -11.97 24.01
C THR A 312 -2.12 -10.85 23.18
N ILE A 313 -3.28 -11.11 22.55
CA ILE A 313 -4.03 -10.10 21.79
C ILE A 313 -5.07 -9.40 22.68
N ILE A 314 -5.51 -10.04 23.77
CA ILE A 314 -6.56 -9.54 24.68
C ILE A 314 -5.97 -8.65 25.79
N GLU A 315 -4.70 -8.85 26.15
CA GLU A 315 -3.96 -8.05 27.14
C GLU A 315 -3.42 -6.73 26.55
#